data_AF-A0A2R5L445-F1
#
_entry.id   AF-A0A2R5L445-F1
#
_cell.length_a   1.000
_cell.length_b   1.000
_cell.length_c   1.000
_cell.angle_alpha   90.00
_cell.angle_beta   90.00
_cell.angle_gamma   90.00
#
_symmetry.space_group_name_H-M   'P 1'
#
loop_
_entity.id
_entity.type
_entity.pdbx_description
1 polymer ?
#
loop_
_entity_poly.entity_id
_entity_poly.type
_entity_poly.pdbx_seq_one_letter_code
_entity_poly.pdbx_strand_id
1 'polypeptide(L)'
;MVGSPHVLFVSLCLLGGVALAEKQCDFKGTPDAWNAITKPGSGVYRLQLSTQENPKDCLRGRVPKNPTKPNATITMTYKDKDGQWQSNEWQFYTSGPNITATLGDTTLTGTVIFDDEGKCHVNKYPDGAYGLWKHSSAQEGDAKCCKKKFKKETKSKNPQNPQKEGCSKSTS
;
A
#
# COMPACT_ATOMS: atom_id res chain seq x y z
N MET A 1 21.67 1.82 71.73
CA MET A 1 20.94 0.76 71.01
C MET A 1 19.96 1.41 70.05
N VAL A 2 19.86 0.83 68.85
CA VAL A 2 18.87 1.11 67.78
C VAL A 2 19.01 2.52 67.16
N GLY A 3 19.52 2.76 65.95
CA GLY A 3 19.59 1.92 64.75
C GLY A 3 18.38 2.20 63.85
N SER A 4 18.49 3.15 62.91
CA SER A 4 17.83 3.06 61.58
C SER A 4 18.10 4.31 60.72
N PRO A 5 18.86 4.19 59.64
CA PRO A 5 18.93 5.16 58.55
C PRO A 5 18.14 4.62 57.35
N HIS A 6 16.84 4.86 57.25
CA HIS A 6 16.05 4.43 56.08
C HIS A 6 15.23 5.58 55.51
N VAL A 7 15.93 6.58 54.96
CA VAL A 7 15.38 7.45 53.91
C VAL A 7 15.96 6.95 52.60
N LEU A 8 15.41 5.88 52.05
CA LEU A 8 15.66 5.43 50.68
C LEU A 8 14.50 4.52 50.26
N PHE A 9 14.04 4.71 49.02
CA PHE A 9 13.05 3.92 48.28
C PHE A 9 11.56 4.23 48.46
N VAL A 10 11.15 5.42 47.99
CA VAL A 10 9.93 5.53 47.16
C VAL A 10 10.23 6.45 45.98
N SER A 11 11.01 5.96 45.02
CA SER A 11 11.22 6.63 43.73
C SER A 11 11.17 5.60 42.59
N LEU A 12 10.12 4.77 42.60
CA LEU A 12 9.95 3.65 41.65
C LEU A 12 8.59 3.63 40.94
N CYS A 13 7.97 4.79 40.71
CA CYS A 13 6.69 4.87 39.99
C CYS A 13 6.63 6.00 38.94
N LEU A 14 7.74 6.35 38.28
CA LEU A 14 7.73 7.36 37.21
C LEU A 14 8.53 6.95 35.97
N LEU A 15 8.66 5.64 35.71
CA LEU A 15 8.82 5.17 34.33
C LEU A 15 7.43 4.87 33.77
N GLY A 16 6.60 5.91 33.71
CA GLY A 16 5.47 5.97 32.80
C GLY A 16 6.03 5.98 31.39
N GLY A 17 6.52 4.82 30.94
CA GLY A 17 6.69 4.55 29.53
C GLY A 17 5.31 4.71 28.93
N VAL A 18 5.07 5.86 28.32
CA VAL A 18 4.00 5.99 27.36
C VAL A 18 4.29 4.92 26.31
N ALA A 19 3.65 3.76 26.46
CA ALA A 19 3.53 2.83 25.37
C ALA A 19 2.84 3.64 24.29
N LEU A 20 3.63 4.18 23.36
CA LEU A 20 3.12 4.67 22.09
C LEU A 20 2.32 3.49 21.57
N ALA A 21 1.00 3.57 21.67
CA ALA A 21 0.12 2.56 21.17
C ALA A 21 0.47 2.43 19.68
N GLU A 22 1.24 1.40 19.33
CA GLU A 22 1.43 1.05 17.93
C GLU A 22 0.02 0.91 17.41
N LYS A 23 -0.39 1.76 16.44
CA LYS A 23 -1.66 1.57 15.73
C LYS A 23 -1.69 0.11 15.34
N GLN A 24 -2.48 -0.68 16.07
CA GLN A 24 -2.55 -2.11 15.88
C GLN A 24 -3.04 -2.26 14.44
N CYS A 25 -2.30 -2.98 13.60
CA CYS A 25 -2.62 -3.14 12.17
C CYS A 25 -3.86 -4.02 11.93
N ASP A 26 -4.80 -3.97 12.89
CA ASP A 26 -6.04 -4.71 12.95
C ASP A 26 -7.12 -3.87 12.27
N PHE A 27 -7.09 -3.89 10.93
CA PHE A 27 -8.23 -3.42 10.18
C PHE A 27 -9.36 -4.45 10.33
N LYS A 28 -10.41 -4.09 11.10
CA LYS A 28 -11.54 -4.99 11.43
C LYS A 28 -12.68 -4.94 10.40
N GLY A 29 -12.55 -4.18 9.32
CA GLY A 29 -13.55 -4.05 8.25
C GLY A 29 -13.20 -4.83 6.98
N THR A 30 -14.19 -5.02 6.11
CA THR A 30 -13.93 -5.43 4.72
C THR A 30 -13.33 -4.23 3.97
N PRO A 31 -12.17 -4.36 3.31
CA PRO A 31 -11.61 -3.28 2.51
C PRO A 31 -12.58 -2.83 1.39
N ASP A 32 -12.61 -1.53 1.11
CA ASP A 32 -13.38 -0.97 0.01
C ASP A 32 -12.41 -0.59 -1.12
N ALA A 33 -12.56 -1.24 -2.28
CA ALA A 33 -11.69 -1.06 -3.43
C ALA A 33 -11.76 0.36 -3.99
N TRP A 34 -12.93 1.01 -3.90
CA TRP A 34 -13.09 2.39 -4.32
C TRP A 34 -12.18 3.32 -3.52
N ASN A 35 -12.18 3.21 -2.20
CA ASN A 35 -11.28 3.98 -1.33
C ASN A 35 -9.81 3.72 -1.66
N ALA A 36 -9.43 2.46 -1.86
CA ALA A 36 -8.04 2.08 -2.12
C ALA A 36 -7.44 2.71 -3.40
N ILE A 37 -8.27 2.96 -4.42
CA ILE A 37 -7.81 3.54 -5.71
C ILE A 37 -8.08 5.05 -5.83
N THR A 38 -9.03 5.60 -5.05
CA THR A 38 -9.44 7.01 -5.16
C THR A 38 -8.95 7.90 -4.03
N LYS A 39 -8.74 7.39 -2.81
CA LYS A 39 -8.18 8.19 -1.72
C LYS A 39 -6.67 8.38 -1.91
N PRO A 40 -6.09 9.52 -1.48
CA PRO A 40 -6.70 10.67 -0.81
C PRO A 40 -7.32 11.72 -1.78
N GLY A 41 -7.64 11.35 -3.04
CA GLY A 41 -8.26 12.23 -4.04
C GLY A 41 -7.29 12.83 -5.05
N SER A 42 -5.97 12.70 -4.84
CA SER A 42 -4.94 13.08 -5.82
C SER A 42 -3.64 12.33 -5.57
N GLY A 43 -2.64 12.51 -6.44
CA GLY A 43 -1.33 11.89 -6.32
C GLY A 43 -1.20 10.58 -7.09
N VAL A 44 -0.26 9.72 -6.66
CA VAL A 44 0.15 8.52 -7.39
C VAL A 44 0.33 7.36 -6.44
N TYR A 45 -0.23 6.20 -6.77
CA TYR A 45 0.12 4.91 -6.16
C TYR A 45 1.25 4.25 -6.94
N ARG A 46 2.28 3.79 -6.24
CA ARG A 46 3.41 3.04 -6.80
C ARG A 46 3.37 1.61 -6.29
N LEU A 47 3.54 0.64 -7.17
CA LEU A 47 3.69 -0.77 -6.79
C LEU A 47 5.08 -0.96 -6.18
N GLN A 48 5.14 -1.07 -4.85
CA GLN A 48 6.39 -1.17 -4.09
C GLN A 48 6.93 -2.59 -4.02
N LEU A 49 6.03 -3.57 -3.88
CA LEU A 49 6.38 -4.99 -3.82
C LEU A 49 5.36 -5.78 -4.60
N SER A 50 5.81 -6.82 -5.31
CA SER A 50 4.96 -7.76 -6.01
C SER A 50 5.49 -9.17 -5.90
N THR A 51 4.60 -10.15 -5.93
CA THR A 51 4.95 -11.57 -6.09
C THR A 51 4.48 -12.13 -7.43
N GLN A 52 3.98 -11.29 -8.33
CA GLN A 52 3.72 -11.67 -9.72
C GLN A 52 5.04 -11.99 -10.42
N GLU A 53 4.97 -12.87 -11.42
CA GLU A 53 6.07 -13.09 -12.33
C GLU A 53 6.25 -11.84 -13.22
N ASN A 54 7.46 -11.27 -13.25
CA ASN A 54 7.82 -10.12 -14.08
C ASN A 54 6.89 -8.89 -13.95
N PRO A 55 6.71 -8.33 -12.73
CA PRO A 55 5.94 -7.12 -12.52
C PRO A 55 6.58 -5.98 -13.31
N LYS A 56 5.74 -5.13 -13.94
CA LYS A 56 6.23 -4.03 -14.77
C LYS A 56 7.09 -3.07 -13.95
N ASP A 57 8.27 -2.74 -14.46
CA ASP A 57 9.19 -1.82 -13.80
C ASP A 57 8.55 -0.43 -13.67
N CYS A 58 8.80 0.21 -12.53
CA CYS A 58 8.30 1.54 -12.18
C CYS A 58 6.77 1.69 -12.26
N LEU A 59 6.02 0.59 -12.17
CA LEU A 59 4.57 0.61 -12.31
C LEU A 59 3.93 1.53 -11.28
N ARG A 60 3.08 2.42 -11.76
CA ARG A 60 2.33 3.38 -10.96
C ARG A 60 0.99 3.73 -11.61
N GLY A 61 0.00 4.01 -10.77
CA GLY A 61 -1.31 4.51 -11.17
C GLY A 61 -1.53 5.91 -10.61
N ARG A 62 -2.01 6.84 -11.44
CA ARG A 62 -2.41 8.17 -10.96
C ARG A 62 -3.81 8.10 -10.38
N VAL A 63 -4.00 8.65 -9.19
CA VAL A 63 -5.34 8.77 -8.59
C VAL A 63 -6.24 9.55 -9.56
N PRO A 64 -7.43 9.02 -9.91
CA PRO A 64 -8.30 9.61 -10.92
C PRO A 64 -8.81 10.99 -10.50
N LYS A 65 -9.00 11.89 -11.47
CA LYS A 65 -9.64 13.19 -11.24
C LYS A 65 -11.16 13.03 -11.37
N ASN A 66 -11.93 13.54 -10.41
CA ASN A 66 -13.40 13.53 -10.41
C ASN A 66 -14.02 12.15 -10.75
N PRO A 67 -13.59 11.04 -10.12
CA PRO A 67 -14.13 9.71 -10.41
C PRO A 67 -15.57 9.57 -9.89
N THR A 68 -16.41 8.75 -10.53
CA THR A 68 -17.80 8.49 -10.13
C THR A 68 -18.02 7.00 -9.82
N LYS A 69 -18.28 6.66 -8.55
CA LYS A 69 -18.44 5.25 -8.11
C LYS A 69 -19.56 4.57 -8.91
N PRO A 70 -19.37 3.33 -9.42
CA PRO A 70 -18.24 2.42 -9.19
C PRO A 70 -17.06 2.54 -10.18
N ASN A 71 -17.07 3.50 -11.09
CA ASN A 71 -16.17 3.58 -12.24
C ASN A 71 -15.10 4.67 -12.11
N ALA A 72 -13.89 4.41 -12.58
CA ALA A 72 -12.82 5.39 -12.66
C ALA A 72 -11.87 5.11 -13.83
N THR A 73 -11.42 6.16 -14.51
CA THR A 73 -10.31 6.06 -15.47
C THR A 73 -8.98 6.32 -14.76
N ILE A 74 -8.07 5.35 -14.78
CA ILE A 74 -6.76 5.47 -14.13
C ILE A 74 -5.66 5.39 -15.18
N THR A 75 -4.83 6.44 -15.24
CA THR A 75 -3.60 6.43 -16.04
C THR A 75 -2.54 5.58 -15.33
N MET A 76 -2.19 4.45 -15.95
CA MET A 76 -1.11 3.57 -15.53
C MET A 76 0.15 3.90 -16.32
N THR A 77 1.28 4.07 -15.62
CA THR A 77 2.60 4.32 -16.20
C THR A 77 3.57 3.25 -15.72
N TYR A 78 4.46 2.79 -16.61
CA TYR A 78 5.55 1.85 -16.28
C TYR A 78 6.70 2.01 -17.29
N LYS A 79 7.84 1.38 -17.02
CA LYS A 79 8.90 1.16 -18.01
C LYS A 79 8.75 -0.22 -18.64
N ASP A 80 8.84 -0.30 -19.96
CA ASP A 80 8.89 -1.59 -20.66
C ASP A 80 10.28 -2.24 -20.55
N LYS A 81 10.45 -3.39 -21.20
CA LYS A 81 11.68 -4.16 -21.22
C LYS A 81 12.88 -3.41 -21.81
N ASP A 82 12.62 -2.41 -22.64
CA ASP A 82 13.63 -1.58 -23.31
C ASP A 82 13.91 -0.30 -22.50
N GLY A 83 13.34 -0.20 -21.30
CA GLY A 83 13.49 0.92 -20.38
C GLY A 83 12.67 2.15 -20.75
N GLN A 84 11.81 2.07 -21.78
CA GLN A 84 11.02 3.19 -22.28
C GLN A 84 9.76 3.38 -21.44
N TRP A 85 9.41 4.64 -21.18
CA TRP A 85 8.20 4.95 -20.43
C TRP A 85 6.95 4.73 -21.29
N GLN A 86 6.07 3.87 -20.79
CA GLN A 86 4.74 3.63 -21.34
C GLN A 86 3.68 4.28 -20.45
N SER A 87 2.55 4.66 -21.05
CA SER A 87 1.41 5.25 -20.35
C SER A 87 0.11 4.85 -21.04
N ASN A 88 -0.82 4.25 -20.29
CA ASN A 88 -2.11 3.80 -20.81
C ASN A 88 -3.23 4.18 -19.84
N GLU A 89 -4.42 4.46 -20.35
CA GLU A 89 -5.62 4.72 -19.55
C GLU A 89 -6.46 3.45 -19.43
N TRP A 90 -6.62 2.99 -18.19
CA TRP A 90 -7.40 1.81 -17.86
C TRP A 90 -8.75 2.21 -17.28
N GLN A 91 -9.80 1.50 -17.67
CA GLN A 91 -11.13 1.65 -17.09
C GLN A 91 -11.27 0.71 -15.90
N PHE A 92 -11.43 1.28 -14.70
CA PHE A 92 -11.60 0.53 -13.46
C PHE A 92 -13.07 0.50 -13.06
N TYR A 93 -13.55 -0.67 -12.67
CA TYR A 93 -14.82 -0.90 -12.00
C TYR A 93 -14.55 -1.50 -10.62
N THR A 94 -15.28 -1.05 -9.60
CA THR A 94 -15.13 -1.52 -8.21
C THR A 94 -16.44 -2.05 -7.64
N SER A 95 -16.37 -3.14 -6.89
CA SER A 95 -17.52 -3.69 -6.15
C SER A 95 -17.06 -4.33 -4.85
N GLY A 96 -17.38 -3.71 -3.72
CA GLY A 96 -16.83 -4.07 -2.41
C GLY A 96 -15.29 -4.06 -2.44
N PRO A 97 -14.61 -5.16 -2.08
CA PRO A 97 -13.16 -5.25 -2.14
C PRO A 97 -12.61 -5.56 -3.55
N ASN A 98 -13.47 -5.80 -4.54
CA ASN A 98 -13.05 -6.27 -5.86
C ASN A 98 -12.80 -5.13 -6.85
N ILE A 99 -11.81 -5.33 -7.71
CA ILE A 99 -11.41 -4.45 -8.81
C ILE A 99 -11.47 -5.25 -10.12
N THR A 100 -12.06 -4.66 -11.15
CA THR A 100 -11.89 -5.08 -12.55
C THR A 100 -11.31 -3.91 -13.32
N ALA A 101 -10.24 -4.12 -14.08
CA ALA A 101 -9.58 -3.11 -14.90
C ALA A 101 -9.52 -3.58 -16.35
N THR A 102 -9.96 -2.73 -17.29
CA THR A 102 -9.99 -3.05 -18.72
C THR A 102 -9.18 -2.06 -19.57
N LEU A 103 -8.51 -2.57 -20.61
CA LEU A 103 -7.80 -1.81 -21.63
C LEU A 103 -7.95 -2.52 -22.98
N GLY A 104 -8.75 -1.96 -23.89
CA GLY A 104 -9.18 -2.66 -25.09
C GLY A 104 -9.83 -4.00 -24.74
N ASP A 105 -9.35 -5.09 -25.34
CA ASP A 105 -9.84 -6.45 -25.07
C ASP A 105 -9.22 -7.10 -23.81
N THR A 106 -8.26 -6.43 -23.16
CA THR A 106 -7.59 -6.96 -21.97
C THR A 106 -8.42 -6.65 -20.72
N THR A 107 -8.71 -7.68 -19.92
CA THR A 107 -9.37 -7.56 -18.61
C THR A 107 -8.48 -8.15 -17.52
N LEU A 108 -8.25 -7.39 -16.45
CA LEU A 108 -7.54 -7.81 -15.25
C LEU A 108 -8.46 -7.68 -14.04
N THR A 109 -8.31 -8.58 -13.07
CA THR A 109 -9.08 -8.53 -11.82
C THR A 109 -8.16 -8.61 -10.61
N GLY A 110 -8.67 -8.17 -9.46
CA GLY A 110 -7.97 -8.28 -8.19
C GLY A 110 -8.88 -7.94 -7.02
N THR A 111 -8.44 -8.28 -5.82
CA THR A 111 -9.16 -8.01 -4.57
C THR A 111 -8.27 -7.24 -3.63
N VAL A 112 -8.75 -6.11 -3.12
CA VAL A 112 -8.11 -5.37 -2.03
C VAL A 112 -8.31 -6.16 -0.74
N ILE A 113 -7.23 -6.62 -0.14
CA ILE A 113 -7.26 -7.43 1.10
C ILE A 113 -6.87 -6.62 2.34
N PHE A 114 -6.38 -5.40 2.14
CA PHE A 114 -6.06 -4.43 3.18
C PHE A 114 -5.88 -3.03 2.55
N ASP A 115 -6.37 -2.00 3.23
CA ASP A 115 -6.20 -0.58 2.89
C ASP A 115 -5.91 0.19 4.18
N ASP A 116 -5.04 1.19 4.10
CA ASP A 116 -4.71 2.11 5.20
C ASP A 116 -5.12 3.54 4.81
N GLU A 117 -6.41 3.72 4.54
CA GLU A 117 -7.07 5.01 4.34
C GLU A 117 -6.41 5.90 3.28
N GLY A 118 -5.94 5.29 2.19
CA GLY A 118 -5.32 6.01 1.09
C GLY A 118 -3.81 6.25 1.21
N LYS A 119 -3.14 5.69 2.23
CA LYS A 119 -1.67 5.72 2.35
C LYS A 119 -1.02 4.55 1.61
N CYS A 120 -1.61 3.38 1.73
CA CYS A 120 -1.19 2.16 1.05
C CYS A 120 -2.32 1.14 1.02
N HIS A 121 -2.21 0.17 0.12
CA HIS A 121 -3.10 -0.97 0.09
C HIS A 121 -2.38 -2.23 -0.39
N VAL A 122 -2.98 -3.38 -0.13
CA VAL A 122 -2.49 -4.69 -0.57
C VAL A 122 -3.57 -5.36 -1.40
N ASN A 123 -3.20 -5.80 -2.60
CA ASN A 123 -4.07 -6.53 -3.51
C ASN A 123 -3.66 -8.00 -3.56
N LYS A 124 -4.65 -8.87 -3.71
CA LYS A 124 -4.51 -10.27 -4.13
C LYS A 124 -5.01 -10.38 -5.57
N TYR A 125 -4.25 -11.08 -6.40
CA TYR A 125 -4.57 -11.32 -7.80
C TYR A 125 -5.07 -12.76 -8.01
N PRO A 126 -5.76 -13.07 -9.13
CA PRO A 126 -6.34 -14.39 -9.40
C PRO A 126 -5.33 -15.54 -9.44
N ASP A 127 -4.11 -15.27 -9.88
CA ASP A 127 -2.96 -16.18 -9.88
C ASP A 127 -2.40 -16.46 -8.46
N GLY A 128 -3.03 -15.89 -7.43
CA GLY A 128 -2.57 -15.98 -6.04
C GLY A 128 -1.34 -15.13 -5.75
N ALA A 129 -0.91 -14.27 -6.67
CA ALA A 129 0.08 -13.25 -6.40
C ALA A 129 -0.51 -12.10 -5.59
N TYR A 130 0.38 -11.27 -5.06
CA TYR A 130 0.07 -10.12 -4.22
C TYR A 130 0.86 -8.90 -4.67
N GLY A 131 0.26 -7.72 -4.52
CA GLY A 131 0.89 -6.43 -4.76
C GLY A 131 0.72 -5.48 -3.58
N LEU A 132 1.79 -4.85 -3.12
CA LEU A 132 1.76 -3.75 -2.16
C LEU A 132 1.90 -2.44 -2.90
N TRP A 133 0.88 -1.59 -2.80
CA TRP A 133 0.85 -0.26 -3.39
C TRP A 133 1.00 0.78 -2.30
N LYS A 134 1.87 1.77 -2.52
CA LYS A 134 2.09 2.89 -1.61
C LYS A 134 1.77 4.19 -2.34
N HIS A 135 0.99 5.06 -1.69
CA HIS A 135 0.68 6.39 -2.20
C HIS A 135 1.89 7.32 -2.07
N SER A 136 1.99 8.30 -2.95
CA SER A 136 3.07 9.28 -3.00
C SER A 136 3.12 10.22 -1.79
N SER A 137 2.00 10.48 -1.10
CA SER A 137 1.95 11.30 0.11
C SER A 137 2.33 10.55 1.37
N ALA A 138 2.36 9.20 1.33
CA ALA A 138 2.68 8.39 2.49
C ALA A 138 4.16 8.56 2.88
N GLN A 139 4.39 8.97 4.11
CA GLN A 139 5.71 9.19 4.68
C GLN A 139 6.45 7.87 4.90
N GLU A 140 7.70 7.96 5.35
CA GLU A 140 8.42 6.80 5.82
C GLU A 140 7.72 6.20 7.04
N GLY A 141 7.54 4.88 7.06
CA GLY A 141 6.82 4.20 8.13
C GLY A 141 5.29 4.14 7.96
N ASP A 142 4.65 5.00 7.17
CA ASP A 142 3.19 4.95 6.95
C ASP A 142 2.74 3.61 6.36
N ALA A 143 3.55 3.01 5.48
CA ALA A 143 3.23 1.71 4.88
C ALA A 143 3.53 0.50 5.79
N LYS A 144 3.83 0.68 7.08
CA LYS A 144 4.19 -0.42 8.01
C LYS A 144 3.10 -1.49 8.08
N CYS A 145 1.82 -1.10 8.17
CA CYS A 145 0.73 -2.07 8.24
C CYS A 145 0.52 -2.84 6.94
N CYS A 146 0.54 -2.16 5.79
CA CYS A 146 0.52 -2.85 4.50
C CYS A 146 1.70 -3.80 4.33
N LYS A 147 2.91 -3.42 4.77
CA LYS A 147 4.08 -4.31 4.75
C LYS A 147 3.90 -5.53 5.66
N LYS A 148 3.40 -5.35 6.89
CA LYS A 148 3.09 -6.46 7.82
C LYS A 148 2.06 -7.41 7.20
N LYS A 149 0.97 -6.87 6.64
CA LYS A 149 -0.07 -7.66 5.96
C LYS A 149 0.48 -8.39 4.74
N PHE A 150 1.16 -7.70 3.83
CA PHE A 150 1.76 -8.31 2.64
C PHE A 150 2.68 -9.49 3.00
N LYS A 151 3.60 -9.30 3.95
CA LYS A 151 4.49 -10.38 4.43
C LYS A 151 3.73 -11.57 5.04
N LYS A 152 2.67 -11.30 5.81
CA LYS A 152 1.82 -12.36 6.39
C LYS A 152 1.14 -13.22 5.32
N GLU A 153 0.70 -12.61 4.22
CA GLU A 153 -0.02 -13.30 3.14
C GLU A 153 0.91 -14.01 2.16
N THR A 154 2.14 -13.52 1.97
CA THR A 154 3.06 -14.07 0.97
C THR A 154 3.91 -15.24 1.45
N LYS A 155 4.03 -15.47 2.78
CA LYS A 155 4.62 -16.66 3.43
C LYS A 155 5.70 -17.40 2.61
N SER A 156 6.79 -16.71 2.25
CA SER A 156 7.96 -17.26 1.51
C SER A 156 7.97 -17.12 -0.03
N LYS A 157 7.02 -16.43 -0.66
CA LYS A 157 7.23 -15.94 -2.05
C LYS A 157 8.30 -14.84 -2.04
N ASN A 158 9.30 -14.93 -2.93
CA ASN A 158 10.33 -13.89 -3.09
C ASN A 158 9.72 -12.64 -3.74
N PRO A 159 9.46 -11.56 -2.98
CA PRO A 159 8.84 -10.39 -3.56
C PRO A 159 9.87 -9.61 -4.37
N GLN A 160 9.45 -9.12 -5.53
CA GLN A 160 10.23 -8.21 -6.36
C GLN A 160 9.83 -6.77 -6.03
N ASN A 161 10.79 -5.85 -6.07
CA ASN A 161 10.55 -4.42 -5.94
C ASN A 161 10.57 -3.78 -7.35
N PRO A 162 9.43 -3.32 -7.88
CA PRO A 162 9.39 -2.66 -9.20
C PRO A 162 9.90 -1.21 -9.18
N GLN A 163 10.10 -0.59 -8.02
CA GLN A 163 10.55 0.80 -7.90
C GLN A 163 12.08 0.88 -7.70
N LYS A 164 12.84 0.16 -8.53
CA LYS A 164 14.31 0.23 -8.52
C LYS A 164 14.81 1.61 -9.00
N GLU A 165 16.13 1.79 -9.04
CA GLU A 165 16.76 3.01 -9.55
C GLU A 165 16.25 3.39 -10.94
N GLY A 166 16.13 4.70 -11.20
CA GLY A 166 15.66 5.21 -12.49
C GLY A 166 14.14 5.30 -12.66
N CYS A 167 13.33 5.06 -11.61
CA CYS A 167 11.87 5.22 -11.63
C CYS A 167 11.36 6.66 -11.39
N SER A 168 12.28 7.63 -11.28
CA SER A 168 11.99 9.05 -11.31
C SER A 168 11.49 9.41 -12.72
N LYS A 169 10.21 9.81 -12.87
CA LYS A 169 9.86 10.63 -14.04
C LYS A 169 10.38 12.03 -13.70
N SER A 170 11.23 12.58 -14.56
CA SER A 170 11.34 14.04 -14.71
C SER A 170 9.92 14.59 -14.75
N THR A 171 9.52 15.31 -13.72
CA THR A 171 8.34 16.15 -13.76
C THR A 171 8.73 17.35 -14.60
N SER A 172 8.48 17.29 -15.90
CA SER A 172 8.34 18.50 -16.72
C SER A 172 6.90 18.97 -16.62
#